data_AF-A0A1I7UPB3-F1
#
_entry.id   AF-A0A1I7UPB3-F1
#
_cell.length_a   1.000
_cell.length_b   1.000
_cell.length_c   1.000
_cell.angle_alpha   90.00
_cell.angle_beta   90.00
_cell.angle_gamma   90.00
#
_symmetry.space_group_name_H-M   'P 1'
#
loop_
_entity.id
_entity.type
_entity.pdbx_description
1 polymer ?
#
loop_
_entity_poly.entity_id
_entity_poly.type
_entity_poly.pdbx_seq_one_letter_code
_entity_poly.pdbx_strand_id
1 'polypeptide(L)'
;MREKFQANQKYLVIAARYEFYRGISVVKGYRNFCKALGDDAMCFNDFDFWWFRFSNGNFDLDTQPPKTADFNSFPHHIIDKIIGEMDYAARCLFRKTSKKYRKAVDAIPFVIEKIKFESLSTSTWLRINQLTIEFNRRKENKDPNRIQFCSEDYLKLAADELVFIFKLKNVRVEKLSFFIHDKVFKEDLDILKSLKFKFPVETFKIRFGCSSREGNLIDVQDEVMKILPYLKPGILENLEFHIHKRGLKLKTDRISRTDQWFGAKRLRIKGNVIVNAWSLNSFQKLSLNGTLF
;
A
#
# COMPACT_ATOMS: atom_id res chain seq x y z
N MET A 1 25.80 42.50 6.56
CA MET A 1 24.81 42.43 5.45
C MET A 1 23.52 41.74 5.89
N ARG A 2 23.57 40.55 6.55
CA ARG A 2 22.40 39.88 7.17
C ARG A 2 21.54 40.78 8.05
N GLU A 3 22.15 41.57 8.94
CA GLU A 3 21.45 42.47 9.87
C GLU A 3 20.55 43.51 9.17
N LYS A 4 20.93 43.99 7.97
CA LYS A 4 20.12 44.94 7.20
C LYS A 4 18.91 44.27 6.52
N PHE A 5 19.01 42.99 6.18
CA PHE A 5 17.91 42.22 5.59
C PHE A 5 16.88 41.80 6.64
N GLN A 6 17.32 41.46 7.86
CA GLN A 6 16.41 41.08 8.95
C GLN A 6 15.63 42.28 9.52
N ALA A 7 16.16 43.50 9.42
CA ALA A 7 15.50 44.71 9.90
C ALA A 7 14.30 45.18 9.05
N ASN A 8 14.16 44.70 7.80
CA ASN A 8 13.03 45.06 6.94
C ASN A 8 12.56 43.86 6.11
N GLN A 9 11.36 43.40 6.41
CA GLN A 9 10.73 42.23 5.82
C GLN A 9 10.64 42.30 4.28
N LYS A 10 10.55 43.50 3.68
CA LYS A 10 10.53 43.67 2.22
C LYS A 10 11.81 43.18 1.55
N TYR A 11 12.97 43.30 2.20
CA TYR A 11 14.23 42.82 1.61
C TYR A 11 14.29 41.29 1.51
N LEU A 12 13.68 40.59 2.47
CA LEU A 12 13.54 39.14 2.43
C LEU A 12 12.68 38.70 1.24
N VAL A 13 11.57 39.41 0.99
CA VAL A 13 10.69 39.12 -0.15
C VAL A 13 11.39 39.41 -1.49
N ILE A 14 12.17 40.49 -1.58
CA ILE A 14 12.98 40.80 -2.77
C ILE A 14 14.01 39.69 -3.02
N ALA A 15 14.66 39.16 -1.98
CA ALA A 15 15.58 38.04 -2.11
C ALA A 15 14.88 36.75 -2.53
N ALA A 16 13.66 36.48 -2.03
CA ALA A 16 12.84 35.37 -2.50
C ALA A 16 12.48 35.51 -3.99
N ARG A 17 12.14 36.73 -4.43
CA ARG A 17 11.87 37.05 -5.84
C ARG A 17 13.10 36.86 -6.72
N TYR A 18 14.29 37.21 -6.23
CA TYR A 18 15.54 36.93 -6.93
C TYR A 18 15.71 35.43 -7.16
N GLU A 19 15.49 34.58 -6.15
CA GLU A 19 15.56 33.13 -6.32
C GLU A 19 14.51 32.59 -7.31
N PHE A 20 13.30 33.18 -7.33
CA PHE A 20 12.26 32.85 -8.33
C PHE A 20 12.72 33.14 -9.76
N TYR A 21 13.32 34.30 -10.02
CA TYR A 21 13.80 34.67 -11.36
C TYR A 21 14.92 33.78 -11.91
N ARG A 22 15.57 32.99 -11.06
CA ARG A 22 16.59 32.03 -11.50
C ARG A 22 16.01 30.80 -12.21
N GLY A 23 14.67 30.66 -12.27
CA GLY A 23 14.00 29.56 -12.98
C GLY A 23 14.26 28.19 -12.35
N ILE A 24 14.59 28.14 -11.06
CA ILE A 24 14.81 26.91 -10.30
C ILE A 24 13.53 26.48 -9.57
N SER A 25 13.48 25.27 -9.02
CA SER A 25 12.32 24.84 -8.22
C SER A 25 12.23 25.61 -6.89
N VAL A 26 11.00 25.80 -6.36
CA VAL A 26 10.75 26.49 -5.09
C VAL A 26 11.59 25.94 -3.93
N VAL A 27 11.73 24.62 -3.85
CA VAL A 27 12.55 23.95 -2.83
C VAL A 27 14.03 24.29 -2.97
N LYS A 28 14.55 24.36 -4.20
CA LYS A 28 15.94 24.73 -4.46
C LYS A 28 16.17 26.21 -4.19
N GLY A 29 15.22 27.06 -4.57
CA GLY A 29 15.22 28.49 -4.27
C GLY A 29 15.26 28.76 -2.77
N TYR A 30 14.37 28.11 -2.00
CA TYR A 30 14.35 28.24 -0.54
C TYR A 30 15.66 27.78 0.10
N ARG A 31 16.23 26.65 -0.34
CA ARG A 31 17.54 26.20 0.16
C ARG A 31 18.66 27.21 -0.09
N ASN A 32 18.68 27.84 -1.26
CA ASN A 32 19.68 28.88 -1.55
C ASN A 32 19.46 30.13 -0.70
N PHE A 33 18.20 30.54 -0.58
CA PHE A 33 17.77 31.66 0.26
C PHE A 33 18.23 31.46 1.71
N CYS A 34 17.94 30.31 2.33
CA CYS A 34 18.37 29.99 3.68
C CYS A 34 19.89 29.94 3.83
N LYS A 35 20.60 29.36 2.84
CA LYS A 35 22.08 29.37 2.83
C LYS A 35 22.66 30.77 2.87
N ALA A 36 22.06 31.72 2.14
CA ALA A 36 22.52 33.10 2.11
C ALA A 36 22.11 33.90 3.36
N LEU A 37 20.85 33.81 3.77
CA LEU A 37 20.25 34.73 4.73
C LEU A 37 20.03 34.14 6.14
N GLY A 38 20.11 32.83 6.30
CA GLY A 38 19.85 32.11 7.55
C GLY A 38 18.56 31.29 7.49
N ASP A 39 18.51 30.20 8.25
CA ASP A 39 17.31 29.34 8.35
C ASP A 39 16.16 30.04 9.12
N ASP A 40 16.50 31.06 9.90
CA ASP A 40 15.59 31.91 10.68
C ASP A 40 15.06 33.12 9.89
N ALA A 41 15.57 33.37 8.67
CA ALA A 41 15.23 34.56 7.91
C ALA A 41 13.77 34.60 7.44
N MET A 42 13.24 33.47 6.98
CA MET A 42 11.84 33.32 6.56
C MET A 42 11.47 31.85 6.61
N CYS A 43 10.29 31.51 7.12
CA CYS A 43 9.83 30.13 7.11
C CYS A 43 9.45 29.68 5.69
N PHE A 44 9.46 28.37 5.44
CA PHE A 44 9.14 27.84 4.11
C PHE A 44 7.72 28.23 3.64
N ASN A 45 6.74 28.29 4.54
CA ASN A 45 5.36 28.63 4.18
C ASN A 45 5.24 30.07 3.67
N ASP A 46 5.92 31.02 4.32
CA ASP A 46 5.94 32.42 3.87
C ASP A 46 6.68 32.53 2.53
N PHE A 47 7.79 31.79 2.37
CA PHE A 47 8.54 31.74 1.12
C PHE A 47 7.70 31.16 -0.03
N ASP A 48 6.99 30.06 0.21
CA ASP A 48 6.12 29.40 -0.76
C ASP A 48 4.90 30.27 -1.13
N PHE A 49 4.34 31.01 -0.17
CA PHE A 49 3.32 32.03 -0.43
C PHE A 49 3.81 33.08 -1.43
N TRP A 50 5.00 33.66 -1.20
CA TRP A 50 5.58 34.64 -2.12
C TRP A 50 5.91 34.02 -3.47
N TRP A 51 6.45 32.79 -3.47
CA TRP A 51 6.73 32.05 -4.69
C TRP A 51 5.48 31.85 -5.54
N PHE A 52 4.37 31.45 -4.93
CA PHE A 52 3.07 31.27 -5.59
C PHE A 52 2.53 32.59 -6.16
N ARG A 53 2.67 33.71 -5.43
CA ARG A 53 2.31 35.06 -5.92
C ARG A 53 3.11 35.40 -7.19
N PHE A 54 4.42 35.22 -7.16
CA PHE A 54 5.30 35.50 -8.31
C PHE A 54 4.99 34.60 -9.50
N SER A 55 4.68 33.32 -9.28
CA SER A 55 4.29 32.41 -10.36
C SER A 55 2.97 32.80 -11.04
N ASN A 56 2.09 33.51 -10.33
CA ASN A 56 0.85 34.05 -10.88
C ASN A 56 1.02 35.46 -11.48
N GLY A 57 2.26 35.96 -11.60
CA GLY A 57 2.55 37.29 -12.14
C GLY A 57 2.26 38.44 -11.18
N ASN A 58 1.95 38.17 -9.90
CA ASN A 58 1.70 39.20 -8.91
C ASN A 58 2.97 39.51 -8.11
N PHE A 59 3.58 40.67 -8.39
CA PHE A 59 4.84 41.11 -7.80
C PHE A 59 4.70 42.24 -6.77
N ASP A 60 3.47 42.56 -6.37
CA ASP A 60 3.21 43.52 -5.29
C ASP A 60 3.75 42.98 -3.95
N LEU A 61 4.47 43.82 -3.22
CA LEU A 61 5.17 43.52 -1.97
C LEU A 61 4.47 44.09 -0.74
N ASP A 62 3.37 44.84 -0.90
CA ASP A 62 2.64 45.49 0.20
C ASP A 62 1.56 44.59 0.82
N THR A 63 1.62 43.29 0.55
CA THR A 63 0.83 42.26 1.24
C THR A 63 1.64 41.59 2.35
N GLN A 64 0.96 40.97 3.31
CA GLN A 64 1.58 40.00 4.19
C GLN A 64 1.13 38.59 3.81
N PRO A 65 1.99 37.57 3.99
CA PRO A 65 1.53 36.20 4.01
C PRO A 65 0.38 36.09 5.01
N PRO A 66 -0.75 35.46 4.64
CA PRO A 66 -1.80 35.20 5.61
C PRO A 66 -1.17 34.42 6.77
N LYS A 67 -1.60 34.71 8.01
CA LYS A 67 -1.31 33.83 9.14
C LYS A 67 -1.99 32.50 8.85
N THR A 68 -1.27 31.62 8.18
CA THR A 68 -1.76 30.29 7.88
C THR A 68 -1.82 29.55 9.20
N ALA A 69 -3.03 29.11 9.54
CA ALA A 69 -3.25 28.14 10.59
C ALA A 69 -2.31 26.96 10.33
N ASP A 70 -1.32 26.76 11.21
CA ASP A 70 -0.46 25.58 11.13
C ASP A 70 -1.36 24.35 11.19
N PHE A 71 -0.97 23.24 10.57
CA PHE A 71 -1.73 21.99 10.64
C PHE A 71 -2.01 21.59 12.10
N ASN A 72 -1.10 21.96 13.02
CA ASN A 72 -1.26 21.77 14.46
C ASN A 72 -2.31 22.63 15.15
N SER A 73 -2.79 23.68 14.49
CA SER A 73 -3.83 24.57 15.02
C SER A 73 -5.25 24.09 14.67
N PHE A 74 -5.38 23.10 13.79
CA PHE A 74 -6.69 22.50 13.52
C PHE A 74 -7.21 21.74 14.76
N PRO A 75 -8.52 21.84 15.05
CA PRO A 75 -9.14 20.97 16.05
C PRO A 75 -8.93 19.49 15.72
N HIS A 76 -8.76 18.65 16.75
CA HIS A 76 -8.47 17.22 16.56
C HIS A 76 -9.47 16.52 15.64
N HIS A 77 -10.77 16.83 15.74
CA HIS A 77 -11.79 16.20 14.89
C HIS A 77 -11.63 16.52 13.38
N ILE A 78 -11.05 17.68 13.03
CA ILE A 78 -10.74 18.02 11.63
C ILE A 78 -9.55 17.20 11.14
N ILE A 79 -8.51 17.07 11.98
CA ILE A 79 -7.34 16.24 11.68
C ILE A 79 -7.77 14.78 11.51
N ASP A 80 -8.65 14.28 12.37
CA ASP A 80 -9.17 12.92 12.29
C ASP A 80 -9.96 12.70 11.00
N LYS A 81 -10.77 13.68 10.58
CA LYS A 81 -11.47 13.64 9.29
C LYS A 81 -10.47 13.60 8.13
N ILE A 82 -9.44 14.45 8.14
CA ILE A 82 -8.39 14.46 7.11
C ILE A 82 -7.70 13.09 7.04
N ILE A 83 -7.32 12.50 8.19
CA ILE A 83 -6.71 11.16 8.24
C ILE A 83 -7.67 10.08 7.72
N GLY A 84 -8.97 10.22 8.00
CA GLY A 84 -10.02 9.31 7.52
C GLY A 84 -10.19 9.32 6.01
N GLU A 85 -10.00 10.47 5.37
CA GLU A 85 -10.10 10.64 3.89
C GLU A 85 -8.79 10.30 3.15
N MET A 86 -7.68 10.09 3.85
CA MET A 86 -6.40 9.72 3.23
C MET A 86 -6.46 8.31 2.63
N ASP A 87 -5.91 8.15 1.42
CA ASP A 87 -5.61 6.83 0.88
C ASP A 87 -4.51 6.11 1.69
N TYR A 88 -4.30 4.83 1.37
CA TYR A 88 -3.32 4.00 2.07
C TYR A 88 -1.90 4.60 2.04
N ALA A 89 -1.47 5.14 0.90
CA ALA A 89 -0.12 5.65 0.69
C ALA A 89 0.10 6.95 1.46
N ALA A 90 -0.83 7.90 1.31
CA ALA A 90 -0.85 9.17 2.03
C ALA A 90 -0.87 8.93 3.54
N ARG A 91 -1.67 7.97 4.01
CA ARG A 91 -1.77 7.63 5.42
C ARG A 91 -0.49 7.02 5.98
N CYS A 92 0.14 6.10 5.26
CA CYS A 92 1.45 5.54 5.63
C CYS A 92 2.53 6.62 5.68
N LEU A 93 2.56 7.50 4.68
CA LEU A 93 3.51 8.61 4.61
C LEU A 93 3.30 9.58 5.78
N PHE A 94 2.06 10.01 6.01
CA PHE A 94 1.69 10.92 7.08
C PHE A 94 2.03 10.34 8.46
N ARG A 95 1.77 9.06 8.69
CA ARG A 95 2.17 8.35 9.92
C ARG A 95 3.70 8.37 10.15
N LYS A 96 4.48 8.29 9.06
CA LYS A 96 5.95 8.23 9.10
C LYS A 96 6.57 9.61 9.33
N THR A 97 6.08 10.64 8.62
CA THR A 97 6.63 12.00 8.65
C THR A 97 6.09 12.83 9.82
N SER A 98 4.83 12.62 10.21
CA SER A 98 4.15 13.40 11.25
C SER A 98 4.03 12.62 12.56
N LYS A 99 5.16 12.41 13.26
CA LYS A 99 5.24 11.57 14.47
C LYS A 99 4.21 11.90 15.55
N LYS A 100 3.83 13.18 15.69
CA LYS A 100 2.80 13.67 16.64
C LYS A 100 1.45 12.99 16.42
N TYR A 101 1.07 12.73 15.17
CA TYR A 101 -0.24 12.19 14.81
C TYR A 101 -0.26 10.67 14.65
N ARG A 102 0.86 9.99 14.90
CA ARG A 102 0.97 8.54 14.73
C ARG A 102 -0.12 7.77 15.48
N LYS A 103 -0.41 8.16 16.73
CA LYS A 103 -1.47 7.54 17.53
C LYS A 103 -2.86 7.74 16.93
N ALA A 104 -3.16 8.93 16.41
CA ALA A 104 -4.44 9.21 15.75
C ALA A 104 -4.59 8.36 14.47
N VAL A 105 -3.53 8.30 13.64
CA VAL A 105 -3.49 7.46 12.45
C VAL A 105 -3.69 5.97 12.78
N ASP A 106 -3.09 5.49 13.87
CA ASP A 106 -3.21 4.10 14.32
C ASP A 106 -4.57 3.77 14.97
N ALA A 107 -5.29 4.79 15.46
CA ALA A 107 -6.59 4.62 16.12
C ALA A 107 -7.76 4.63 15.13
N ILE A 108 -7.69 5.45 14.09
CA ILE A 108 -8.75 5.55 13.09
C ILE A 108 -8.78 4.24 12.28
N PRO A 109 -9.92 3.56 12.06
CA PRO A 109 -9.96 2.40 11.17
C PRO A 109 -9.67 2.77 9.71
N PHE A 110 -9.19 1.81 8.93
CA PHE A 110 -8.97 1.99 7.50
C PHE A 110 -9.44 0.77 6.70
N VAL A 111 -10.01 1.03 5.54
CA VAL A 111 -10.53 0.00 4.63
C VAL A 111 -9.71 0.03 3.36
N ILE A 112 -9.04 -1.07 3.07
CA ILE A 112 -8.41 -1.28 1.78
C ILE A 112 -9.40 -2.06 0.91
N GLU A 113 -9.88 -1.43 -0.16
CA GLU A 113 -10.79 -2.08 -1.12
C GLU A 113 -10.14 -3.34 -1.70
N LYS A 114 -8.86 -3.24 -2.09
CA LYS A 114 -8.19 -4.35 -2.76
C LYS A 114 -6.69 -4.40 -2.52
N ILE A 115 -6.22 -5.56 -2.07
CA ILE A 115 -4.82 -5.96 -2.14
C ILE A 115 -4.68 -7.04 -3.20
N LYS A 116 -3.74 -6.86 -4.13
CA LYS A 116 -3.39 -7.87 -5.12
C LYS A 116 -1.89 -8.14 -5.09
N PHE A 117 -1.52 -9.38 -4.80
CA PHE A 117 -0.16 -9.88 -4.83
C PHE A 117 0.03 -10.75 -6.07
N GLU A 118 0.91 -10.35 -6.99
CA GLU A 118 1.15 -11.05 -8.25
C GLU A 118 2.62 -11.41 -8.33
N SER A 119 2.94 -12.70 -8.43
CA SER A 119 4.32 -13.17 -8.49
C SER A 119 4.61 -13.91 -9.79
N LEU A 120 5.67 -13.46 -10.47
CA LEU A 120 6.27 -14.04 -11.66
C LEU A 120 7.71 -14.52 -11.38
N SER A 121 8.32 -15.18 -12.36
CA SER A 121 9.67 -15.74 -12.26
C SER A 121 10.78 -14.73 -11.99
N THR A 122 10.61 -13.46 -12.37
CA THR A 122 11.64 -12.41 -12.21
C THR A 122 11.13 -11.13 -11.53
N SER A 123 9.85 -11.07 -11.20
CA SER A 123 9.21 -9.87 -10.68
C SER A 123 7.97 -10.20 -9.85
N THR A 124 7.67 -9.34 -8.88
CA THR A 124 6.48 -9.43 -8.03
C THR A 124 5.87 -8.04 -7.90
N TRP A 125 4.54 -7.96 -7.97
CA TRP A 125 3.79 -6.72 -7.76
C TRP A 125 2.91 -6.85 -6.53
N LEU A 126 2.95 -5.83 -5.68
CA LEU A 126 1.98 -5.60 -4.62
C LEU A 126 1.16 -4.37 -4.99
N ARG A 127 -0.13 -4.58 -5.26
CA ARG A 127 -1.08 -3.50 -5.57
C ARG A 127 -2.03 -3.30 -4.41
N ILE A 128 -2.16 -2.06 -3.95
CA ILE A 128 -3.00 -1.66 -2.83
C ILE A 128 -3.88 -0.51 -3.33
N ASN A 129 -5.15 -0.80 -3.62
CA ASN A 129 -6.03 0.08 -4.37
C ASN A 129 -5.35 0.55 -5.67
N GLN A 130 -5.04 1.84 -5.79
CA GLN A 130 -4.36 2.44 -6.94
C GLN A 130 -2.82 2.40 -6.84
N LEU A 131 -2.27 2.20 -5.62
CA LEU A 131 -0.83 2.11 -5.41
C LEU A 131 -0.29 0.81 -6.00
N THR A 132 0.78 0.90 -6.79
CA THR A 132 1.52 -0.25 -7.30
C THR A 132 2.96 -0.18 -6.84
N ILE A 133 3.39 -1.23 -6.13
CA ILE A 133 4.78 -1.44 -5.73
C ILE A 133 5.32 -2.62 -6.51
N GLU A 134 6.45 -2.42 -7.17
CA GLU A 134 7.09 -3.38 -8.06
C GLU A 134 8.42 -3.83 -7.48
N PHE A 135 8.62 -5.14 -7.40
CA PHE A 135 9.82 -5.77 -6.87
C PHE A 135 10.43 -6.64 -7.96
N ASN A 136 11.58 -6.24 -8.47
CA ASN A 136 12.23 -6.91 -9.60
C ASN A 136 13.54 -7.54 -9.17
N ARG A 137 13.85 -8.71 -9.76
CA ARG A 137 15.15 -9.35 -9.59
C ARG A 137 16.28 -8.48 -10.11
N ARG A 138 16.08 -7.89 -11.31
CA ARG A 138 17.07 -7.08 -12.01
C ARG A 138 16.53 -5.68 -12.25
N LYS A 139 17.43 -4.73 -12.52
CA LYS A 139 17.04 -3.38 -12.92
C LYS A 139 16.27 -3.45 -14.24
N GLU A 140 15.07 -2.90 -14.23
CA GLU A 140 14.29 -2.59 -15.42
C GLU A 140 14.26 -1.06 -15.61
N ASN A 141 13.71 -0.60 -16.73
CA ASN A 141 13.53 0.83 -16.96
C ASN A 141 12.65 1.43 -15.86
N LYS A 142 13.15 2.47 -15.20
CA LYS A 142 12.40 3.16 -14.15
C LYS A 142 11.21 3.89 -14.75
N ASP A 143 10.01 3.40 -14.46
CA ASP A 143 8.79 4.20 -14.58
C ASP A 143 8.77 5.19 -13.41
N PRO A 144 8.88 6.52 -13.63
CA PRO A 144 8.89 7.51 -12.56
C PRO A 144 7.59 7.52 -11.74
N ASN A 145 6.51 6.94 -12.27
CA ASN A 145 5.21 6.86 -11.60
C ASN A 145 5.03 5.60 -10.76
N ARG A 146 6.06 4.75 -10.64
CA ARG A 146 6.01 3.50 -9.85
C ARG A 146 7.07 3.48 -8.76
N ILE A 147 6.68 2.92 -7.61
CA ILE A 147 7.65 2.56 -6.59
C ILE A 147 8.27 1.23 -7.00
N GLN A 148 9.55 1.26 -7.35
CA GLN A 148 10.29 0.09 -7.83
C GLN A 148 11.47 -0.23 -6.93
N PHE A 149 11.57 -1.50 -6.53
CA PHE A 149 12.67 -2.07 -5.78
C PHE A 149 13.39 -3.11 -6.64
N CYS A 150 14.71 -3.15 -6.58
CA CYS A 150 15.53 -4.12 -7.29
C CYS A 150 16.38 -4.91 -6.28
N SER A 151 16.19 -6.22 -6.23
CA SER A 151 16.95 -7.12 -5.34
C SER A 151 16.86 -8.55 -5.86
N GLU A 152 17.91 -9.35 -5.69
CA GLU A 152 17.84 -10.80 -5.95
C GLU A 152 16.76 -11.48 -5.07
N ASP A 153 16.50 -10.92 -3.87
CA ASP A 153 15.48 -11.33 -2.91
C ASP A 153 14.13 -10.60 -3.10
N TYR A 154 13.81 -10.19 -4.32
CA TYR A 154 12.59 -9.41 -4.63
C TYR A 154 11.29 -10.00 -4.07
N LEU A 155 11.16 -11.34 -4.05
CA LEU A 155 9.97 -12.02 -3.53
C LEU A 155 9.83 -11.85 -2.02
N LYS A 156 10.94 -11.97 -1.29
CA LYS A 156 10.98 -11.77 0.16
C LYS A 156 10.63 -10.32 0.52
N LEU A 157 11.18 -9.34 -0.19
CA LEU A 157 10.82 -7.93 0.01
C LEU A 157 9.32 -7.67 -0.20
N ALA A 158 8.73 -8.27 -1.23
CA ALA A 158 7.31 -8.15 -1.48
C ALA A 158 6.46 -8.83 -0.38
N ALA A 159 6.90 -10.00 0.10
CA ALA A 159 6.25 -10.70 1.20
C ALA A 159 6.34 -9.93 2.52
N ASP A 160 7.50 -9.35 2.84
CA ASP A 160 7.71 -8.53 4.03
C ASP A 160 6.80 -7.30 4.04
N GLU A 161 6.63 -6.64 2.88
CA GLU A 161 5.71 -5.50 2.74
C GLU A 161 4.25 -5.94 2.95
N LEU A 162 3.85 -7.08 2.38
CA LEU A 162 2.51 -7.64 2.60
C LEU A 162 2.26 -7.96 4.09
N VAL A 163 3.26 -8.53 4.76
CA VAL A 163 3.18 -8.92 6.17
C VAL A 163 3.16 -7.70 7.07
N PHE A 164 3.87 -6.63 6.70
CA PHE A 164 3.78 -5.35 7.37
C PHE A 164 2.34 -4.83 7.37
N ILE A 165 1.64 -4.90 6.23
CA ILE A 165 0.21 -4.54 6.14
C ILE A 165 -0.63 -5.39 7.08
N PHE A 166 -0.38 -6.70 7.13
CA PHE A 166 -1.16 -7.60 7.98
C PHE A 166 -0.92 -7.40 9.47
N LYS A 167 0.19 -6.76 9.85
CA LYS A 167 0.49 -6.36 11.24
C LYS A 167 -0.25 -5.09 11.68
N LEU A 168 -0.88 -4.36 10.75
CA LEU A 168 -1.68 -3.17 11.07
C LEU A 168 -3.02 -3.58 11.67
N LYS A 169 -3.25 -3.22 12.95
CA LYS A 169 -4.41 -3.68 13.73
C LYS A 169 -5.73 -2.99 13.36
N ASN A 170 -5.66 -1.82 12.74
CA ASN A 170 -6.80 -0.97 12.39
C ASN A 170 -7.17 -1.05 10.90
N VAL A 171 -6.61 -2.01 10.16
CA VAL A 171 -6.85 -2.19 8.72
C VAL A 171 -7.75 -3.39 8.49
N ARG A 172 -8.81 -3.20 7.68
CA ARG A 172 -9.57 -4.28 7.06
C ARG A 172 -9.39 -4.27 5.55
N VAL A 173 -9.53 -5.43 4.92
CA VAL A 173 -9.41 -5.57 3.47
C VAL A 173 -10.68 -6.18 2.90
N GLU A 174 -11.30 -5.53 1.94
CA GLU A 174 -12.49 -6.07 1.29
C GLU A 174 -12.11 -7.23 0.36
N LYS A 175 -11.03 -7.08 -0.42
CA LYS A 175 -10.55 -8.13 -1.32
C LYS A 175 -9.04 -8.34 -1.30
N LEU A 176 -8.63 -9.50 -0.80
CA LEU A 176 -7.25 -9.99 -0.90
C LEU A 176 -7.13 -10.99 -2.04
N SER A 177 -6.28 -10.71 -3.01
CA SER A 177 -6.10 -11.52 -4.22
C SER A 177 -4.65 -11.92 -4.43
N PHE A 178 -4.40 -13.20 -4.64
CA PHE A 178 -3.10 -13.73 -5.02
C PHE A 178 -3.12 -14.28 -6.44
N PHE A 179 -2.04 -14.02 -7.18
CA PHE A 179 -1.82 -14.57 -8.51
C PHE A 179 -0.40 -15.15 -8.61
N ILE A 180 -0.32 -16.47 -8.78
CA ILE A 180 0.92 -17.23 -8.67
C ILE A 180 1.21 -17.90 -10.01
N HIS A 181 2.30 -17.53 -10.68
CA HIS A 181 2.65 -18.07 -12.00
C HIS A 181 3.61 -19.26 -11.99
N ASP A 182 4.84 -19.06 -11.47
CA ASP A 182 5.96 -19.97 -11.75
C ASP A 182 6.64 -20.52 -10.50
N LYS A 183 6.74 -19.71 -9.44
CA LYS A 183 7.47 -20.06 -8.23
C LYS A 183 6.50 -20.37 -7.10
N VAL A 184 6.69 -21.56 -6.53
CA VAL A 184 6.23 -21.95 -5.19
C VAL A 184 6.62 -20.82 -4.22
N PHE A 185 5.75 -20.47 -3.27
CA PHE A 185 6.17 -19.66 -2.11
C PHE A 185 7.07 -20.55 -1.22
N LYS A 186 8.26 -20.91 -1.70
CA LYS A 186 8.97 -22.09 -1.18
C LYS A 186 9.28 -21.97 0.32
N GLU A 187 9.54 -20.76 0.83
CA GLU A 187 9.68 -20.54 2.28
C GLU A 187 9.18 -19.18 2.81
N ASP A 188 8.84 -18.19 1.98
CA ASP A 188 8.79 -16.79 2.48
C ASP A 188 7.49 -16.37 3.21
N LEU A 189 6.35 -17.04 2.99
CA LEU A 189 5.10 -16.71 3.70
C LEU A 189 4.95 -17.42 5.05
N ASP A 190 5.92 -18.24 5.46
CA ASP A 190 5.98 -18.75 6.82
C ASP A 190 6.07 -17.61 7.84
N ILE A 191 6.53 -16.43 7.44
CA ILE A 191 6.48 -15.24 8.27
C ILE A 191 5.05 -14.86 8.69
N LEU A 192 4.00 -15.30 7.97
CA LEU A 192 2.61 -15.15 8.40
C LEU A 192 2.32 -15.95 9.68
N LYS A 193 3.07 -17.04 9.96
CA LYS A 193 3.05 -17.74 11.26
C LYS A 193 3.40 -16.81 12.43
N SER A 194 4.14 -15.73 12.17
CA SER A 194 4.49 -14.73 13.20
C SER A 194 3.35 -13.75 13.52
N LEU A 195 2.25 -13.75 12.76
CA LEU A 195 1.11 -12.89 13.03
C LEU A 195 0.43 -13.32 14.33
N LYS A 196 0.42 -12.41 15.30
CA LYS A 196 -0.21 -12.63 16.62
C LYS A 196 -1.74 -12.60 16.57
N PHE A 197 -2.34 -12.24 15.44
CA PHE A 197 -3.77 -12.10 15.26
C PHE A 197 -4.19 -12.46 13.84
N LYS A 198 -5.45 -12.90 13.70
CA LYS A 198 -6.05 -13.18 12.39
C LYS A 198 -6.47 -11.87 11.71
N PHE A 199 -6.09 -11.69 10.45
CA PHE A 199 -6.27 -10.46 9.69
C PHE A 199 -7.68 -10.36 9.06
N PRO A 200 -8.41 -9.25 9.22
CA PRO A 200 -9.78 -9.10 8.74
C PRO A 200 -9.84 -8.89 7.22
N VAL A 201 -10.31 -9.91 6.51
CA VAL A 201 -10.49 -9.93 5.06
C VAL A 201 -11.88 -10.43 4.72
N GLU A 202 -12.61 -9.73 3.85
CA GLU A 202 -13.99 -10.13 3.46
C GLU A 202 -14.00 -11.14 2.31
N THR A 203 -13.13 -10.95 1.33
CA THR A 203 -12.98 -11.84 0.16
C THR A 203 -11.54 -12.27 -0.01
N PHE A 204 -11.30 -13.58 0.02
CA PHE A 204 -10.01 -14.18 -0.33
C PHE A 204 -10.10 -14.84 -1.71
N LYS A 205 -9.19 -14.43 -2.59
CA LYS A 205 -9.06 -14.98 -3.94
C LYS A 205 -7.64 -15.46 -4.17
N ILE A 206 -7.50 -16.64 -4.74
CA ILE A 206 -6.22 -17.15 -5.22
C ILE A 206 -6.37 -17.73 -6.62
N ARG A 207 -5.43 -17.36 -7.49
CA ARG A 207 -5.37 -17.81 -8.88
C ARG A 207 -3.98 -18.35 -9.17
N PHE A 208 -3.94 -19.47 -9.86
CA PHE A 208 -2.71 -20.05 -10.38
C PHE A 208 -2.66 -19.79 -11.89
N GLY A 209 -1.59 -19.10 -12.32
CA GLY A 209 -1.30 -18.70 -13.69
C GLY A 209 -0.63 -19.79 -14.51
N CYS A 210 -0.48 -19.52 -15.81
CA CYS A 210 0.14 -20.42 -16.77
C CYS A 210 1.47 -19.85 -17.23
N SER A 211 2.58 -20.45 -16.79
CA SER A 211 3.88 -20.35 -17.46
C SER A 211 4.77 -21.54 -17.07
N SER A 212 5.59 -21.94 -18.05
CA SER A 212 6.53 -23.07 -18.17
C SER A 212 6.00 -24.51 -18.20
N ARG A 213 6.63 -25.29 -19.11
CA ARG A 213 6.31 -26.67 -19.51
C ARG A 213 6.83 -27.73 -18.54
N GLU A 214 7.77 -27.39 -17.69
CA GLU A 214 8.43 -28.31 -16.76
C GLU A 214 8.77 -27.56 -15.47
N GLY A 215 8.20 -28.04 -14.37
CA GLY A 215 8.45 -27.52 -13.04
C GLY A 215 7.76 -28.42 -12.03
N ASN A 216 8.40 -28.63 -10.88
CA ASN A 216 7.87 -29.43 -9.77
C ASN A 216 6.40 -29.11 -9.52
N LEU A 217 5.56 -30.15 -9.36
CA LEU A 217 4.14 -29.96 -9.07
C LEU A 217 3.99 -29.07 -7.83
N ILE A 218 3.35 -27.91 -8.00
CA ILE A 218 2.96 -27.05 -6.89
C ILE A 218 1.80 -27.76 -6.17
N ASP A 219 1.95 -28.01 -4.87
CA ASP A 219 0.80 -28.37 -4.06
C ASP A 219 -0.05 -27.12 -3.81
N VAL A 220 -1.14 -27.01 -4.57
CA VAL A 220 -2.08 -25.88 -4.52
C VAL A 220 -2.66 -25.74 -3.12
N GLN A 221 -2.89 -26.85 -2.41
CA GLN A 221 -3.45 -26.83 -1.07
C GLN A 221 -2.46 -26.19 -0.09
N ASP A 222 -1.18 -26.55 -0.16
CA ASP A 222 -0.14 -25.96 0.68
C ASP A 222 -0.02 -24.45 0.48
N GLU A 223 -0.12 -23.97 -0.76
CA GLU A 223 -0.08 -22.53 -1.03
C GLU A 223 -1.27 -21.77 -0.44
N VAL A 224 -2.46 -22.36 -0.48
CA VAL A 224 -3.63 -21.78 0.19
C VAL A 224 -3.45 -21.77 1.71
N MET A 225 -2.91 -22.86 2.26
CA MET A 225 -2.71 -23.04 3.70
C MET A 225 -1.66 -22.10 4.31
N LYS A 226 -0.78 -21.50 3.49
CA LYS A 226 0.14 -20.44 3.96
C LYS A 226 -0.56 -19.13 4.32
N ILE A 227 -1.77 -18.89 3.81
CA ILE A 227 -2.46 -17.60 3.95
C ILE A 227 -3.79 -17.77 4.68
N LEU A 228 -4.64 -18.69 4.22
CA LEU A 228 -6.03 -18.81 4.68
C LEU A 228 -6.17 -18.93 6.21
N PRO A 229 -5.38 -19.74 6.94
CA PRO A 229 -5.51 -19.88 8.38
C PRO A 229 -5.29 -18.58 9.18
N TYR A 230 -4.61 -17.61 8.59
CA TYR A 230 -4.32 -16.30 9.20
C TYR A 230 -5.40 -15.26 8.92
N LEU A 231 -6.43 -15.59 8.14
CA LEU A 231 -7.57 -14.70 7.90
C LEU A 231 -8.62 -14.87 8.99
N LYS A 232 -9.29 -13.78 9.39
CA LYS A 232 -10.26 -13.82 10.50
C LYS A 232 -11.56 -14.52 10.07
N PRO A 233 -11.91 -15.69 10.66
CA PRO A 233 -13.19 -16.34 10.40
C PRO A 233 -14.35 -15.44 10.86
N GLY A 234 -15.50 -15.56 10.20
CA GLY A 234 -16.69 -14.72 10.44
C GLY A 234 -16.66 -13.35 9.77
N ILE A 235 -15.48 -12.79 9.47
CA ILE A 235 -15.32 -11.65 8.55
C ILE A 235 -15.10 -12.14 7.13
N LEU A 236 -14.35 -13.23 6.96
CA LEU A 236 -14.16 -13.84 5.66
C LEU A 236 -15.44 -14.49 5.17
N GLU A 237 -16.10 -13.84 4.22
CA GLU A 237 -17.38 -14.28 3.67
C GLU A 237 -17.23 -15.02 2.33
N ASN A 238 -16.19 -14.70 1.55
CA ASN A 238 -16.06 -15.17 0.18
C ASN A 238 -14.71 -15.85 -0.07
N LEU A 239 -14.77 -17.08 -0.57
CA LEU A 239 -13.62 -17.85 -1.03
C LEU A 239 -13.68 -18.01 -2.56
N GLU A 240 -12.63 -17.59 -3.25
CA GLU A 240 -12.51 -17.72 -4.71
C GLU A 240 -11.22 -18.47 -5.09
N PHE A 241 -11.35 -19.68 -5.63
CA PHE A 241 -10.23 -20.50 -6.11
C PHE A 241 -10.26 -20.63 -7.64
N HIS A 242 -9.17 -20.27 -8.31
CA HIS A 242 -9.05 -20.30 -9.77
C HIS A 242 -7.83 -21.13 -10.20
N ILE A 243 -8.06 -22.38 -10.58
CA ILE A 243 -7.04 -23.39 -10.87
C ILE A 243 -7.08 -23.77 -12.36
N HIS A 244 -6.51 -22.92 -13.22
CA HIS A 244 -6.60 -23.09 -14.68
C HIS A 244 -5.40 -23.80 -15.32
N LYS A 245 -4.31 -24.05 -14.57
CA LYS A 245 -3.10 -24.73 -15.08
C LYS A 245 -3.35 -26.24 -15.19
N ARG A 246 -3.09 -26.81 -16.38
CA ARG A 246 -3.15 -28.25 -16.62
C ARG A 246 -2.16 -28.97 -15.70
N GLY A 247 -2.59 -30.05 -15.04
CA GLY A 247 -1.77 -30.81 -14.09
C GLY A 247 -1.81 -30.30 -12.65
N LEU A 248 -2.27 -29.06 -12.40
CA LEU A 248 -2.57 -28.63 -11.03
C LEU A 248 -3.97 -29.08 -10.63
N LYS A 249 -4.10 -29.42 -9.35
CA LYS A 249 -5.36 -29.81 -8.72
C LYS A 249 -5.40 -29.26 -7.30
N LEU A 250 -6.49 -28.60 -6.94
CA LEU A 250 -6.74 -28.24 -5.55
C LEU A 250 -7.43 -29.41 -4.87
N LYS A 251 -6.75 -30.09 -3.95
CA LYS A 251 -7.43 -30.96 -2.99
C LYS A 251 -7.84 -30.12 -1.79
N THR A 252 -9.05 -30.27 -1.24
CA THR A 252 -9.52 -29.42 -0.13
C THR A 252 -9.58 -30.13 1.23
N ASP A 253 -9.07 -31.35 1.35
CA ASP A 253 -9.04 -32.16 2.56
C ASP A 253 -8.52 -31.45 3.82
N ARG A 254 -7.51 -30.58 3.73
CA ARG A 254 -7.04 -29.74 4.85
C ARG A 254 -7.76 -28.41 4.95
N ILE A 255 -7.96 -27.73 3.82
CA ILE A 255 -8.60 -26.41 3.75
C ILE A 255 -10.03 -26.48 4.30
N SER A 256 -10.76 -27.53 3.97
CA SER A 256 -12.15 -27.77 4.40
C SER A 256 -12.31 -27.99 5.90
N ARG A 257 -11.22 -28.18 6.63
CA ARG A 257 -11.22 -28.35 8.10
C ARG A 257 -10.95 -27.05 8.85
N THR A 258 -10.74 -25.94 8.13
CA THR A 258 -10.43 -24.65 8.75
C THR A 258 -11.70 -23.89 9.13
N ASP A 259 -11.65 -23.10 10.22
CA ASP A 259 -12.75 -22.21 10.60
C ASP A 259 -13.13 -21.25 9.47
N GLN A 260 -12.14 -20.85 8.66
CA GLN A 260 -12.32 -19.94 7.53
C GLN A 260 -13.16 -20.54 6.42
N TRP A 261 -13.04 -21.86 6.20
CA TRP A 261 -13.87 -22.57 5.25
C TRP A 261 -15.32 -22.65 5.72
N PHE A 262 -15.54 -23.07 6.97
CA PHE A 262 -16.89 -23.22 7.53
C PHE A 262 -17.60 -21.89 7.78
N GLY A 263 -16.85 -20.84 8.14
CA GLY A 263 -17.40 -19.52 8.40
C GLY A 263 -17.69 -18.69 7.15
N ALA A 264 -17.19 -19.12 5.98
CA ALA A 264 -17.42 -18.42 4.73
C ALA A 264 -18.82 -18.71 4.17
N LYS A 265 -19.47 -17.66 3.64
CA LYS A 265 -20.84 -17.72 3.10
C LYS A 265 -20.85 -18.19 1.65
N ARG A 266 -19.82 -17.85 0.87
CA ARG A 266 -19.78 -18.11 -0.58
C ARG A 266 -18.48 -18.77 -0.98
N LEU A 267 -18.61 -19.80 -1.82
CA LEU A 267 -17.49 -20.49 -2.43
C LEU A 267 -17.63 -20.45 -3.95
N ARG A 268 -16.59 -19.94 -4.61
CA ARG A 268 -16.46 -19.95 -6.06
C ARG A 268 -15.19 -20.70 -6.44
N ILE A 269 -15.36 -21.76 -7.23
CA ILE A 269 -14.24 -22.53 -7.76
C ILE A 269 -14.32 -22.55 -9.28
N LYS A 270 -13.19 -22.27 -9.93
CA LYS A 270 -13.01 -22.45 -11.36
C LYS A 270 -11.80 -23.33 -11.62
N GLY A 271 -11.97 -24.38 -12.41
CA GLY A 271 -10.90 -25.31 -12.79
C GLY A 271 -10.85 -26.60 -11.96
N ASN A 272 -9.68 -27.23 -11.86
CA ASN A 272 -9.53 -28.59 -11.33
C ASN A 272 -9.48 -28.64 -9.80
N VAL A 273 -10.52 -29.20 -9.16
CA VAL A 273 -10.66 -29.32 -7.71
C VAL A 273 -11.17 -30.71 -7.31
N ILE A 274 -10.66 -31.25 -6.19
CA ILE A 274 -11.31 -32.32 -5.43
C ILE A 274 -11.84 -31.70 -4.16
N VAL A 275 -13.13 -31.81 -3.93
CA VAL A 275 -13.76 -31.33 -2.71
C VAL A 275 -14.65 -32.40 -2.12
N ASN A 276 -14.55 -32.59 -0.81
CA ASN A 276 -15.48 -33.45 -0.10
C ASN A 276 -16.87 -32.80 -0.11
N ALA A 277 -17.86 -33.48 -0.68
CA ALA A 277 -19.24 -33.00 -0.80
C ALA A 277 -19.81 -32.54 0.55
N TRP A 278 -19.54 -33.25 1.64
CA TRP A 278 -20.01 -32.87 2.98
C TRP A 278 -19.51 -31.50 3.43
N SER A 279 -18.29 -31.13 3.04
CA SER A 279 -17.72 -29.84 3.40
C SER A 279 -18.35 -28.65 2.66
N LEU A 280 -19.21 -28.90 1.65
CA LEU A 280 -19.87 -27.85 0.88
C LEU A 280 -21.18 -27.36 1.52
N ASN A 281 -21.74 -28.12 2.47
CA ASN A 281 -23.05 -27.86 3.05
C ASN A 281 -23.12 -26.55 3.87
N SER A 282 -21.98 -26.00 4.30
CA SER A 282 -21.92 -24.74 5.06
C SER A 282 -22.10 -23.49 4.21
N PHE A 283 -21.97 -23.58 2.88
CA PHE A 283 -22.01 -22.40 2.01
C PHE A 283 -23.45 -22.06 1.60
N GLN A 284 -23.80 -20.78 1.71
CA GLN A 284 -25.07 -20.23 1.25
C GLN A 284 -25.11 -20.09 -0.28
N LYS A 285 -23.94 -19.91 -0.92
CA LYS A 285 -23.84 -19.79 -2.37
C LYS A 285 -22.61 -20.53 -2.89
N LEU A 286 -22.87 -21.45 -3.82
CA LEU A 286 -21.85 -22.25 -4.50
C LEU A 286 -21.80 -21.90 -5.99
N SER A 287 -20.59 -21.76 -6.54
CA SER A 287 -20.36 -21.64 -7.98
C SER A 287 -19.16 -22.48 -8.36
N LEU A 288 -19.40 -23.65 -8.95
CA LEU A 288 -18.39 -24.63 -9.32
C LEU A 288 -18.36 -24.76 -10.85
N ASN A 289 -17.32 -24.23 -11.49
CA ASN A 289 -17.10 -24.37 -12.93
C ASN A 289 -15.79 -25.13 -13.16
N GLY A 290 -15.87 -26.46 -13.23
CA GLY A 290 -14.73 -27.36 -13.39
C GLY A 290 -15.11 -28.82 -13.25
N THR A 291 -14.13 -29.72 -13.38
CA THR A 291 -14.33 -31.18 -13.23
C THR A 291 -14.30 -31.52 -11.73
N LEU A 292 -15.42 -32.00 -11.19
CA LEU A 292 -15.52 -32.54 -9.83
C LEU A 292 -15.16 -34.04 -9.88
N PHE A 293 -14.32 -34.47 -8.94
CA PHE A 293 -13.96 -35.87 -8.71
C PHE A 293 -14.21 -36.23 -7.26
#